data_AF-A0A8H6JHM8-F1
#
_entry.id   AF-A0A8H6JHM8-F1
#
_cell.length_a   1.000
_cell.length_b   1.000
_cell.length_c   1.000
_cell.angle_alpha   90.00
_cell.angle_beta   90.00
_cell.angle_gamma   90.00
#
_symmetry.space_group_name_H-M   'P 1'
#
loop_
_entity.id
_entity.type
_entity.pdbx_description
1 polymer ?
#
loop_
_entity_poly.entity_id
_entity_poly.type
_entity_poly.pdbx_seq_one_letter_code
_entity_poly.pdbx_strand_id
1 'polypeptide(L)'
;MRSKGVPSSSAVISLCDDYYNLGPFRRLVSTTSKDAQTWFGRGLTWAYAFNHEESARCFERAINYDPFCAMAYWGLAFVLGPNYNKPWKVFDGEDLATTTRRAHRAVMQAKEASAKAHPVEVALIDALICRYPQEKPAEDCSKWNEDYAKAMDAVLKAYPDDLDVVALWTDATMNVTPWKLWDYKTGKPTPGARTLEIKDVMDRTFKLRGSLSHPGLLHLYIHLMEMSPTPEAALTIADNLRGLVPDAGHLEHMPTHLDILCGQYRRAIASNSDAIRADSKFLANEGPLNFYTLYRSHDYHFRLYASMLCGQSKVALATIDELEATISEDLLRVESPPMADWLEGFLGMRMHALIRFGRWDDILALRLPHDPKLYCTTTAMTHYAKGVALAATGRVPEAERERLLFLDAVSRVPQSRIVFNNPCRETLAIAEAMLDGELAYRKADYDTAFAHLRLSVERDDALPYDEPWGWMQPARHALGALLLEQGRVEEAAEVYAADLGVDEKLPRAQRHPNNVWALHGFYECLVKLGRLDEARILKPQLNLALAVADVPIKSSCFCRMKTVD
;
A
#
# COMPACT_ATOMS: atom_id res chain seq x y z
N MET A 1 0.41 8.99 66.40
CA MET A 1 0.08 9.96 65.33
C MET A 1 1.19 9.92 64.28
N ARG A 2 1.27 8.83 63.51
CA ARG A 2 0.92 8.73 62.07
C ARG A 2 1.43 9.87 61.19
N SER A 3 2.57 9.57 60.57
CA SER A 3 3.06 10.08 59.29
C SER A 3 2.08 9.82 58.13
N LYS A 4 2.15 10.67 57.11
CA LYS A 4 1.82 10.51 55.68
C LYS A 4 2.24 11.85 55.04
N GLY A 5 3.22 11.96 54.14
CA GLY A 5 3.60 11.05 53.07
C GLY A 5 2.69 11.30 51.87
N VAL A 6 2.95 12.36 51.10
CA VAL A 6 2.33 12.59 49.78
C VAL A 6 3.49 12.63 48.76
N PRO A 7 3.52 11.74 47.75
CA PRO A 7 4.59 11.72 46.76
C PRO A 7 4.44 12.88 45.78
N SER A 8 5.58 13.44 45.38
CA SER A 8 5.69 14.46 44.34
C SER A 8 5.22 13.87 43.00
N SER A 9 4.36 14.65 42.33
CA SER A 9 3.88 14.40 40.98
C SER A 9 5.06 14.25 40.01
N SER A 10 5.20 13.06 39.44
CA SER A 10 6.01 12.80 38.26
C SER A 10 5.33 13.41 37.03
N ALA A 11 5.59 14.68 36.80
CA ALA A 11 5.36 15.34 35.52
C ALA A 11 6.73 15.79 35.01
N VAL A 12 7.52 14.85 34.50
CA VAL A 12 8.61 15.20 33.58
C VAL A 12 8.01 15.22 32.19
N ILE A 13 7.27 16.29 31.94
CA ILE A 13 7.08 16.81 30.60
C ILE A 13 8.43 17.44 30.22
N SER A 14 9.18 16.79 29.34
CA SER A 14 10.19 17.47 28.54
C SER A 14 9.61 17.68 27.14
N LEU A 15 8.67 18.63 27.06
CA LEU A 15 8.21 19.24 25.81
C LEU A 15 9.19 20.37 25.47
N CYS A 16 10.22 20.03 24.68
CA CYS A 16 10.82 20.88 23.65
C CYS A 16 11.98 20.11 23.01
N ASP A 17 11.63 19.31 22.01
CA ASP A 17 12.51 19.16 20.85
C ASP A 17 11.56 19.40 19.68
N ASP A 18 11.85 20.36 18.79
CA ASP A 18 11.00 20.76 17.65
C ASP A 18 10.89 19.66 16.56
N TYR A 19 11.09 18.41 16.96
CA TYR A 19 11.17 17.24 16.12
C TYR A 19 9.82 16.50 16.03
N TYR A 20 9.81 15.38 15.31
CA TYR A 20 8.64 14.51 15.15
C TYR A 20 8.31 13.76 16.45
N ASN A 21 7.02 13.57 16.72
CA ASN A 21 6.49 12.70 17.76
C ASN A 21 6.52 11.25 17.28
N LEU A 22 7.62 10.57 17.57
CA LEU A 22 7.84 9.16 17.22
C LEU A 22 7.38 8.17 18.30
N GLY A 23 6.52 8.60 19.21
CA GLY A 23 6.04 7.76 20.30
C GLY A 23 7.11 7.34 21.31
N PRO A 24 6.80 6.38 22.20
CA PRO A 24 7.63 6.02 23.34
C PRO A 24 8.63 4.88 23.07
N PHE A 25 8.59 4.24 21.90
CA PHE A 25 9.47 3.10 21.59
C PHE A 25 10.95 3.49 21.69
N ARG A 26 11.76 2.69 22.38
CA ARG A 26 13.21 2.92 22.52
C ARG A 26 13.95 1.58 22.60
N ARG A 27 15.07 1.49 21.89
CA ARG A 27 16.10 0.44 22.07
C ARG A 27 17.36 1.07 22.66
N LEU A 28 17.84 0.52 23.78
CA LEU A 28 19.12 0.94 24.37
C LEU A 28 20.28 0.31 23.60
N VAL A 29 21.35 1.08 23.40
CA VAL A 29 22.58 0.63 22.74
C VAL A 29 23.82 1.03 23.53
N SER A 30 24.95 0.40 23.21
CA SER A 30 26.23 0.63 23.84
C SER A 30 26.82 1.99 23.48
N THR A 31 26.34 3.03 24.15
CA THR A 31 26.86 4.41 24.09
C THR A 31 26.77 5.07 25.46
N THR A 32 27.67 6.01 25.73
CA THR A 32 27.59 6.88 26.91
C THR A 32 27.01 8.26 26.58
N SER A 33 26.84 8.57 25.29
CA SER A 33 26.27 9.83 24.82
C SER A 33 24.74 9.75 24.80
N LYS A 34 24.10 10.58 25.61
CA LYS A 34 22.63 10.67 25.66
C LYS A 34 22.04 11.16 24.32
N ASP A 35 22.77 12.04 23.63
CA ASP A 35 22.36 12.56 22.33
C ASP A 35 22.47 11.48 21.26
N ALA A 36 23.57 10.71 21.25
CA ALA A 36 23.71 9.57 20.33
C ALA A 36 22.62 8.51 20.56
N GLN A 37 22.30 8.19 21.82
CA GLN A 37 21.21 7.28 22.16
C GLN A 37 19.85 7.80 21.68
N THR A 38 19.61 9.11 21.78
CA THR A 38 18.36 9.74 21.32
C THR A 38 18.24 9.66 19.80
N TRP A 39 19.29 10.05 19.06
CA TRP A 39 19.31 10.01 17.61
C TRP A 39 19.29 8.58 17.06
N PHE A 40 19.95 7.63 17.72
CA PHE A 40 19.83 6.21 17.38
C PHE A 40 18.38 5.72 17.54
N GLY A 41 17.73 6.05 18.66
CA GLY A 41 16.34 5.67 18.89
C GLY A 41 15.38 6.24 17.84
N ARG A 42 15.57 7.50 17.44
CA ARG A 42 14.84 8.14 16.34
C ARG A 42 15.07 7.41 15.02
N GLY A 43 16.33 7.12 14.70
CA GLY A 43 16.72 6.38 13.51
C GLY A 43 16.03 5.02 13.44
N LEU A 44 16.10 4.22 14.52
CA LEU A 44 15.46 2.91 14.53
C LEU A 44 13.94 2.98 14.36
N THR A 45 13.27 3.96 14.98
CA THR A 45 11.82 4.14 14.76
C THR A 45 11.51 4.49 13.30
N TRP A 46 12.28 5.40 12.68
CA TRP A 46 12.11 5.73 11.27
C TRP A 46 12.43 4.57 10.33
N ALA A 47 13.42 3.75 10.68
CA ALA A 47 13.71 2.51 9.99
C ALA A 47 12.50 1.57 10.01
N TYR A 48 11.88 1.36 11.18
CA TYR A 48 10.65 0.59 11.28
C TYR A 48 9.46 1.24 10.58
N ALA A 49 9.46 2.56 10.40
CA ALA A 49 8.45 3.27 9.63
C ALA A 49 8.74 3.33 8.11
N PHE A 50 9.80 2.67 7.63
CA PHE A 50 10.24 2.72 6.23
C PHE A 50 10.55 4.12 5.67
N ASN A 51 10.74 5.13 6.53
CA ASN A 51 11.34 6.40 6.13
C ASN A 51 12.87 6.33 6.23
N HIS A 52 13.46 5.64 5.25
CA HIS A 52 14.88 5.29 5.23
C HIS A 52 15.80 6.52 5.15
N GLU A 53 15.39 7.58 4.44
CA GLU A 53 16.17 8.80 4.31
C GLU A 53 16.28 9.55 5.64
N GLU A 54 15.17 9.77 6.35
CA GLU A 54 15.20 10.42 7.67
C GLU A 54 15.87 9.52 8.71
N SER A 55 15.70 8.20 8.59
CA SER A 55 16.42 7.24 9.42
C SER A 55 17.95 7.35 9.24
N ALA A 56 18.43 7.44 8.00
CA ALA A 56 19.86 7.59 7.71
C ALA A 56 20.41 8.88 8.32
N ARG A 57 19.68 10.00 8.17
CA ARG A 57 20.03 11.29 8.79
C ARG A 57 20.12 11.20 10.31
N CYS A 58 19.19 10.47 10.94
CA CYS A 58 19.24 10.22 12.38
C CYS A 58 20.49 9.42 12.80
N PHE A 59 20.84 8.36 12.06
CA PHE A 59 22.04 7.58 12.37
C PHE A 59 23.33 8.37 12.14
N GLU A 60 23.42 9.17 11.08
CA GLU A 60 24.54 10.09 10.83
C GLU A 60 24.69 11.11 11.97
N ARG A 61 23.58 11.65 12.48
CA ARG A 61 23.61 12.50 13.69
C ARG A 61 24.10 11.74 14.92
N ALA A 62 23.62 10.52 15.14
CA ALA A 62 24.09 9.69 16.26
C ALA A 62 25.60 9.43 16.19
N ILE A 63 26.15 9.15 15.01
CA ILE A 63 27.58 9.00 14.75
C ILE A 63 28.35 10.29 15.08
N ASN A 64 27.82 11.47 14.71
CA ASN A 64 28.46 12.74 15.03
C ASN A 64 28.55 13.02 16.54
N TYR A 65 27.55 12.57 17.31
CA TYR A 65 27.55 12.71 18.78
C TYR A 65 28.40 11.65 19.50
N ASP A 66 28.56 10.46 18.91
CA ASP A 66 29.42 9.40 19.43
C ASP A 66 30.00 8.54 18.28
N PRO A 67 31.22 8.85 17.82
CA PRO A 67 31.90 8.09 16.77
C PRO A 67 32.26 6.65 17.16
N PHE A 68 32.06 6.25 18.42
CA PHE A 68 32.27 4.89 18.89
C PHE A 68 30.95 4.12 19.08
N CYS A 69 29.80 4.72 18.74
CA CYS A 69 28.51 4.05 18.78
C CYS A 69 28.36 3.07 17.60
N ALA A 70 28.76 1.82 17.81
CA ALA A 70 28.73 0.78 16.77
C ALA A 70 27.35 0.60 16.13
N MET A 71 26.29 0.68 16.92
CA MET A 71 24.92 0.51 16.43
C MET A 71 24.43 1.67 15.55
N ALA A 72 25.00 2.87 15.67
CA ALA A 72 24.66 3.97 14.76
C ALA A 72 25.18 3.70 13.33
N TYR A 73 26.40 3.17 13.20
CA TYR A 73 26.94 2.71 11.93
C TYR A 73 26.19 1.50 11.37
N TRP A 74 25.81 0.55 12.22
CA TRP A 74 24.95 -0.57 11.84
C TRP A 74 23.60 -0.08 11.29
N GLY A 75 22.96 0.86 11.99
CA GLY A 75 21.68 1.42 11.59
C GLY A 75 21.75 2.14 10.25
N LEU A 76 22.81 2.93 10.03
CA LEU A 76 23.07 3.56 8.74
C LEU A 76 23.23 2.53 7.63
N ALA A 77 24.02 1.47 7.84
CA ALA A 77 24.17 0.39 6.86
C ALA A 77 22.83 -0.31 6.57
N PHE A 78 22.05 -0.60 7.61
CA PHE A 78 20.76 -1.31 7.53
C PHE A 78 19.77 -0.56 6.63
N VAL A 79 19.60 0.75 6.82
CA VAL A 79 18.58 1.53 6.11
C VAL A 79 18.99 1.99 4.71
N LEU A 80 20.28 1.92 4.37
CA LEU A 80 20.73 2.23 3.02
C LEU A 80 20.37 1.15 2.01
N GLY A 81 20.29 -0.12 2.44
CA GLY A 81 20.00 -1.23 1.53
C GLY A 81 18.53 -1.46 1.24
N PRO A 82 18.20 -2.66 0.70
CA PRO A 82 16.85 -2.95 0.30
C PRO A 82 15.95 -3.20 1.51
N ASN A 83 14.66 -3.02 1.27
CA ASN A 83 13.58 -3.38 2.17
C ASN A 83 12.50 -4.12 1.37
N TYR A 84 11.43 -4.52 2.04
CA TYR A 84 10.31 -5.26 1.44
C TYR A 84 9.75 -4.57 0.17
N ASN A 85 9.68 -3.23 0.18
CA ASN A 85 9.10 -2.42 -0.90
C ASN A 85 10.11 -1.97 -1.97
N LYS A 86 11.41 -1.90 -1.62
CA LYS A 86 12.50 -1.58 -2.56
C LYS A 86 13.53 -2.72 -2.55
N PRO A 87 13.26 -3.85 -3.23
CA PRO A 87 14.23 -4.94 -3.36
C PRO A 87 15.39 -4.56 -4.30
N TRP A 88 16.51 -5.28 -4.21
CA TRP A 88 17.74 -5.00 -4.99
C TRP A 88 17.51 -4.79 -6.49
N LYS A 89 16.58 -5.53 -7.09
CA LYS A 89 16.21 -5.42 -8.52
C LYS A 89 15.70 -4.03 -8.96
N VAL A 90 15.27 -3.19 -8.01
CA VAL A 90 14.72 -1.85 -8.27
C VAL A 90 15.80 -0.76 -8.19
N PHE A 91 16.98 -1.07 -7.66
CA PHE A 91 18.10 -0.13 -7.64
C PHE A 91 18.72 -0.07 -9.04
N ASP A 92 18.73 1.12 -9.63
CA ASP A 92 19.41 1.36 -10.91
C ASP A 92 20.94 1.35 -10.73
N GLY A 93 21.70 1.40 -11.83
CA GLY A 93 23.15 1.22 -11.79
C GLY A 93 23.90 2.19 -10.88
N GLU A 94 23.49 3.45 -10.81
CA GLU A 94 24.13 4.46 -9.96
C GLU A 94 23.69 4.33 -8.50
N ASP A 95 22.38 4.14 -8.27
CA ASP A 95 21.81 3.93 -6.94
C ASP A 95 22.39 2.67 -6.30
N LEU A 96 22.44 1.55 -7.03
CA LEU A 96 23.00 0.28 -6.56
C LEU A 96 24.48 0.42 -6.18
N ALA A 97 25.29 1.04 -7.04
CA ALA A 97 26.72 1.21 -6.80
C ALA A 97 27.00 2.15 -5.61
N THR A 98 26.19 3.19 -5.42
CA THR A 98 26.31 4.12 -4.30
C THR A 98 25.88 3.47 -2.99
N THR A 99 24.73 2.77 -3.02
CA THR A 99 24.16 2.07 -1.87
C THR A 99 25.10 0.99 -1.35
N THR A 100 25.57 0.08 -2.21
CA THR A 100 26.46 -1.03 -1.80
C THR A 100 27.78 -0.52 -1.21
N ARG A 101 28.37 0.51 -1.80
CA ARG A 101 29.60 1.14 -1.29
C ARG A 101 29.39 1.77 0.09
N ARG A 102 28.35 2.58 0.25
CA ARG A 102 28.07 3.28 1.52
C ARG A 102 27.72 2.28 2.63
N ALA A 103 26.84 1.32 2.34
CA ALA A 103 26.40 0.33 3.31
C ALA A 103 27.54 -0.60 3.77
N HIS A 104 28.39 -1.06 2.83
CA HIS A 104 29.58 -1.85 3.19
C HIS A 104 30.52 -1.06 4.11
N ARG A 105 30.84 0.19 3.78
CA ARG A 105 31.70 1.03 4.64
C ARG A 105 31.11 1.23 6.02
N ALA A 106 29.82 1.55 6.09
CA ALA A 106 29.14 1.75 7.37
C ALA A 106 29.15 0.47 8.22
N VAL A 107 28.86 -0.70 7.67
CA VAL A 107 28.86 -1.94 8.47
C VAL A 107 30.27 -2.36 8.92
N MET A 108 31.31 -2.08 8.12
CA MET A 108 32.69 -2.31 8.53
C MET A 108 33.13 -1.36 9.65
N GLN A 109 32.71 -0.08 9.60
CA GLN A 109 32.91 0.85 10.71
C GLN A 109 32.16 0.42 11.98
N ALA A 110 30.95 -0.13 11.83
CA ALA A 110 30.22 -0.73 12.95
C ALA A 110 31.03 -1.86 13.59
N LYS A 111 31.66 -2.72 12.78
CA LYS A 111 32.52 -3.81 13.27
C LYS A 111 33.74 -3.30 14.01
N GLU A 112 34.42 -2.27 13.50
CA GLU A 112 35.57 -1.65 14.15
C GLU A 112 35.19 -1.03 15.52
N ALA A 113 34.03 -0.39 15.60
CA ALA A 113 33.51 0.21 16.84
C ALA A 113 32.93 -0.82 17.82
N SER A 114 32.71 -2.08 17.41
CA SER A 114 31.97 -3.09 18.20
C SER A 114 32.71 -3.70 19.39
N ALA A 115 33.99 -3.36 19.60
CA ALA A 115 34.85 -4.00 20.61
C ALA A 115 34.31 -3.93 22.06
N LYS A 116 33.49 -2.91 22.37
CA LYS A 116 32.85 -2.73 23.69
C LYS A 116 31.32 -2.84 23.64
N ALA A 117 30.77 -3.23 22.50
CA ALA A 117 29.32 -3.35 22.32
C ALA A 117 28.77 -4.57 23.06
N HIS A 118 27.49 -4.53 23.41
CA HIS A 118 26.81 -5.69 24.00
C HIS A 118 26.82 -6.89 23.04
N PRO A 119 26.83 -8.13 23.56
CA PRO A 119 26.89 -9.33 22.71
C PRO A 119 25.80 -9.42 21.63
N VAL A 120 24.59 -8.92 21.90
CA VAL A 120 23.50 -8.89 20.91
C VAL A 120 23.78 -7.89 19.78
N GLU A 121 24.38 -6.74 20.10
CA GLU A 121 24.77 -5.73 19.11
C GLU A 121 25.87 -6.27 18.19
N VAL A 122 26.89 -6.92 18.76
CA VAL A 122 27.95 -7.58 17.98
C VAL A 122 27.36 -8.63 17.03
N ALA A 123 26.41 -9.45 17.51
CA ALA A 123 25.77 -10.46 16.69
C ALA A 123 24.94 -9.86 15.53
N LEU A 124 24.22 -8.76 15.75
CA LEU A 124 23.49 -8.04 14.72
C LEU A 124 24.42 -7.40 13.68
N ILE A 125 25.55 -6.84 14.12
CA ILE A 125 26.60 -6.31 13.25
C ILE A 125 27.19 -7.41 12.38
N ASP A 126 27.57 -8.53 12.98
CA ASP A 126 28.17 -9.66 12.27
C ASP A 126 27.21 -10.26 11.23
N ALA A 127 25.91 -10.33 11.54
CA ALA A 127 24.90 -10.74 10.58
C ALA A 127 24.79 -9.74 9.41
N LEU A 128 24.75 -8.43 9.68
CA LEU A 128 24.57 -7.41 8.64
C LEU A 128 25.75 -7.34 7.66
N ILE A 129 26.97 -7.71 8.08
CA ILE A 129 28.13 -7.83 7.17
C ILE A 129 27.82 -8.80 6.02
N CYS A 130 27.05 -9.86 6.26
CA CYS A 130 26.64 -10.80 5.21
C CYS A 130 25.73 -10.17 4.16
N ARG A 131 25.03 -9.07 4.48
CA ARG A 131 24.21 -8.30 3.52
C ARG A 131 25.06 -7.38 2.63
N TYR A 132 26.26 -7.02 3.07
CA TYR A 132 27.17 -6.14 2.35
C TYR A 132 28.61 -6.68 2.42
N PRO A 133 28.91 -7.81 1.74
CA PRO A 133 30.23 -8.44 1.83
C PRO A 133 31.35 -7.61 1.16
N GLN A 134 31.00 -6.68 0.27
CA GLN A 134 31.94 -5.87 -0.50
C GLN A 134 31.32 -4.55 -0.96
N GLU A 135 32.16 -3.54 -1.26
CA GLU A 135 31.70 -2.24 -1.76
C GLU A 135 31.11 -2.28 -3.18
N LYS A 136 31.63 -3.15 -4.04
CA LYS A 136 31.19 -3.25 -5.43
C LYS A 136 29.98 -4.20 -5.49
N PRO A 137 28.86 -3.83 -6.14
CA PRO A 137 27.72 -4.72 -6.26
C PRO A 137 28.12 -6.01 -6.99
N ALA A 138 27.55 -7.13 -6.55
CA ALA A 138 27.56 -8.37 -7.33
C ALA A 138 26.63 -8.22 -8.54
N GLU A 139 26.76 -9.13 -9.51
CA GLU A 139 25.80 -9.22 -10.63
C GLU A 139 24.37 -9.47 -10.11
N ASP A 140 24.24 -10.29 -9.06
CA ASP A 140 22.99 -10.50 -8.33
C ASP A 140 23.20 -10.30 -6.83
N CYS A 141 22.75 -9.15 -6.32
CA CYS A 141 22.79 -8.83 -4.90
C CYS A 141 21.69 -9.55 -4.09
N SER A 142 20.73 -10.21 -4.72
CA SER A 142 19.65 -10.96 -4.04
C SER A 142 20.23 -12.06 -3.14
N LYS A 143 21.36 -12.65 -3.54
CA LYS A 143 22.09 -13.64 -2.74
C LYS A 143 22.54 -13.08 -1.38
N TRP A 144 22.84 -11.78 -1.30
CA TRP A 144 23.25 -11.15 -0.04
C TRP A 144 22.10 -11.06 0.96
N ASN A 145 20.83 -10.98 0.50
CA ASN A 145 19.67 -11.08 1.40
C ASN A 145 19.51 -12.50 1.96
N GLU A 146 19.74 -13.54 1.16
CA GLU A 146 19.73 -14.93 1.64
C GLU A 146 20.80 -15.16 2.71
N ASP A 147 22.01 -14.67 2.46
CA ASP A 147 23.13 -14.84 3.38
C ASP A 147 22.91 -14.06 4.68
N TYR A 148 22.33 -12.86 4.61
CA TYR A 148 21.91 -12.09 5.78
C TYR A 148 20.80 -12.79 6.58
N ALA A 149 19.73 -13.26 5.92
CA ALA A 149 18.64 -13.98 6.58
C ALA A 149 19.14 -15.24 7.30
N LYS A 150 20.06 -15.98 6.66
CA LYS A 150 20.72 -17.14 7.26
C LYS A 150 21.59 -16.77 8.46
N ALA A 151 22.32 -15.65 8.40
CA ALA A 151 23.09 -15.16 9.55
C ALA A 151 22.17 -14.76 10.71
N MET A 152 21.04 -14.13 10.40
CA MET A 152 20.02 -13.76 11.40
C MET A 152 19.38 -14.97 12.09
N ASP A 153 19.33 -16.15 11.46
CA ASP A 153 18.86 -17.37 12.13
C ASP A 153 19.68 -17.70 13.39
N ALA A 154 21.00 -17.48 13.32
CA ALA A 154 21.89 -17.68 14.46
C ALA A 154 21.64 -16.63 15.56
N VAL A 155 21.35 -15.38 15.17
CA VAL A 155 21.03 -14.29 16.10
C VAL A 155 19.71 -14.55 16.81
N LEU A 156 18.64 -14.91 16.08
CA LEU A 156 17.35 -15.27 16.65
C LEU A 156 17.49 -16.45 17.63
N LYS A 157 18.26 -17.47 17.27
CA LYS A 157 18.49 -18.62 18.16
C LYS A 157 19.20 -18.23 19.46
N ALA A 158 20.11 -17.27 19.41
CA ALA A 158 20.84 -16.79 20.59
C ALA A 158 20.01 -15.84 21.47
N TYR A 159 19.11 -15.07 20.87
CA TYR A 159 18.29 -14.05 21.54
C TYR A 159 16.80 -14.16 21.16
N PRO A 160 16.13 -15.30 21.43
CA PRO A 160 14.79 -15.59 20.92
C PRO A 160 13.69 -14.70 21.52
N ASP A 161 13.95 -14.07 22.67
CA ASP A 161 13.00 -13.22 23.38
C ASP A 161 13.32 -11.70 23.22
N ASP A 162 14.36 -11.32 22.47
CA ASP A 162 14.65 -9.92 22.13
C ASP A 162 13.72 -9.48 20.97
N LEU A 163 12.81 -8.55 21.26
CA LEU A 163 11.77 -8.11 20.33
C LEU A 163 12.34 -7.47 19.05
N ASP A 164 13.42 -6.70 19.16
CA ASP A 164 14.06 -6.10 18.00
C ASP A 164 14.78 -7.16 17.17
N VAL A 165 15.40 -8.16 17.81
CA VAL A 165 16.02 -9.30 17.09
C VAL A 165 14.96 -10.06 16.29
N VAL A 166 13.79 -10.31 16.87
CA VAL A 166 12.68 -10.96 16.14
C VAL A 166 12.20 -10.08 14.98
N ALA A 167 12.05 -8.77 15.19
CA ALA A 167 11.65 -7.85 14.12
C ALA A 167 12.67 -7.82 12.98
N LEU A 168 13.96 -7.71 13.29
CA LEU A 168 15.04 -7.67 12.31
C LEU A 168 15.23 -9.01 11.58
N TRP A 169 15.06 -10.13 12.28
CA TRP A 169 15.07 -11.46 11.64
C TRP A 169 13.87 -11.61 10.70
N THR A 170 12.70 -11.12 11.11
CA THR A 170 11.48 -11.14 10.28
C THR A 170 11.70 -10.32 9.00
N ASP A 171 12.20 -9.09 9.12
CA ASP A 171 12.55 -8.24 7.96
C ASP A 171 13.54 -8.97 7.04
N ALA A 172 14.67 -9.45 7.57
CA ALA A 172 15.68 -10.16 6.81
C ALA A 172 15.09 -11.34 6.03
N THR A 173 14.22 -12.12 6.67
CA THR A 173 13.61 -13.31 6.09
C THR A 173 12.57 -12.97 5.03
N MET A 174 11.75 -11.95 5.25
CA MET A 174 10.78 -11.46 4.26
C MET A 174 11.47 -10.92 2.99
N ASN A 175 12.63 -10.27 3.15
CA ASN A 175 13.43 -9.71 2.06
C ASN A 175 14.08 -10.77 1.14
N VAL A 176 13.97 -12.07 1.46
CA VAL A 176 14.36 -13.17 0.56
C VAL A 176 13.30 -13.38 -0.53
N THR A 177 12.02 -13.20 -0.19
CA THR A 177 10.88 -13.36 -1.12
C THR A 177 9.92 -12.16 -1.01
N PRO A 178 10.39 -10.94 -1.31
CA PRO A 178 9.57 -9.73 -1.21
C PRO A 178 8.35 -9.85 -2.13
N TRP A 179 7.18 -9.46 -1.65
CA TRP A 179 5.88 -9.58 -2.35
C TRP A 179 5.48 -11.02 -2.73
N LYS A 180 6.14 -12.02 -2.13
CA LYS A 180 5.95 -13.45 -2.43
C LYS A 180 5.94 -14.30 -1.16
N LEU A 181 5.28 -13.81 -0.11
CA LEU A 181 5.12 -14.54 1.15
C LEU A 181 3.98 -15.57 1.03
N TRP A 182 2.89 -15.19 0.38
CA TRP A 182 1.78 -16.06 0.06
C TRP A 182 1.56 -16.08 -1.45
N ASP A 183 1.23 -17.25 -1.99
CA ASP A 183 0.56 -17.34 -3.27
C ASP A 183 -0.91 -17.00 -3.04
N TYR A 184 -1.27 -15.75 -3.32
CA TYR A 184 -2.61 -15.25 -3.08
C TYR A 184 -3.68 -16.06 -3.84
N LYS A 185 -3.34 -16.66 -4.99
CA LYS A 185 -4.28 -17.46 -5.81
C LYS A 185 -4.62 -18.79 -5.14
N THR A 186 -3.63 -19.45 -4.55
CA THR A 186 -3.82 -20.76 -3.90
C THR A 186 -4.05 -20.66 -2.39
N GLY A 187 -3.78 -19.50 -1.78
CA GLY A 187 -3.82 -19.29 -0.34
C GLY A 187 -2.70 -20.00 0.44
N LYS A 188 -1.72 -20.58 -0.27
CA LYS A 188 -0.60 -21.31 0.34
C LYS A 188 0.65 -20.41 0.43
N PRO A 189 1.59 -20.67 1.34
CA PRO A 189 2.91 -20.04 1.29
C PRO A 189 3.57 -20.26 -0.07
N THR A 190 4.19 -19.21 -0.62
CA THR A 190 4.94 -19.35 -1.88
C THR A 190 6.12 -20.30 -1.69
N PRO A 191 6.44 -21.19 -2.64
CA PRO A 191 7.61 -22.05 -2.55
C PRO A 191 8.90 -21.25 -2.31
N GLY A 192 9.68 -21.64 -1.31
CA GLY A 192 10.91 -20.94 -0.90
C GLY A 192 10.71 -19.83 0.14
N ALA A 193 9.48 -19.34 0.34
CA ALA A 193 9.18 -18.39 1.40
C ALA A 193 9.10 -19.11 2.76
N ARG A 194 9.69 -18.50 3.80
CA ARG A 194 9.65 -19.01 5.19
C ARG A 194 8.42 -18.52 5.96
N THR A 195 7.31 -18.28 5.27
CA THR A 195 6.11 -17.60 5.76
C THR A 195 5.52 -18.20 7.03
N LEU A 196 5.38 -19.53 7.08
CA LEU A 196 4.81 -20.21 8.26
C LEU A 196 5.76 -20.19 9.45
N GLU A 197 7.07 -20.19 9.19
CA GLU A 197 8.09 -20.08 10.24
C GLU A 197 8.08 -18.68 10.84
N ILE A 198 8.04 -17.64 9.98
CA ILE A 198 7.88 -16.26 10.42
C ILE A 198 6.63 -16.14 11.29
N LYS A 199 5.49 -16.65 10.80
CA LYS A 199 4.23 -16.60 11.53
C LYS A 199 4.33 -17.26 12.91
N ASP A 200 4.90 -18.46 13.00
CA ASP A 200 5.06 -19.16 14.29
C ASP A 200 5.94 -18.37 15.27
N VAL A 201 7.06 -17.83 14.81
CA VAL A 201 7.95 -17.00 15.63
C VAL A 201 7.23 -15.75 16.14
N MET A 202 6.53 -15.02 15.26
CA MET A 202 5.80 -13.81 15.64
C MET A 202 4.62 -14.09 16.57
N ASP A 203 3.83 -15.14 16.31
CA ASP A 203 2.70 -15.55 17.17
C ASP A 203 3.17 -15.90 18.59
N ARG A 204 4.35 -16.51 18.74
CA ARG A 204 4.97 -16.74 20.05
C ARG A 204 5.47 -15.43 20.68
N THR A 205 6.08 -14.56 19.88
CA THR A 205 6.63 -13.27 20.33
C THR A 205 5.55 -12.32 20.85
N PHE A 206 4.36 -12.31 20.26
CA PHE A 206 3.23 -11.50 20.73
C PHE A 206 2.71 -11.88 22.14
N LYS A 207 3.19 -12.98 22.72
CA LYS A 207 2.92 -13.35 24.12
C LYS A 207 3.88 -12.70 25.11
N LEU A 208 4.98 -12.10 24.63
CA LEU A 208 5.97 -11.42 25.45
C LEU A 208 5.51 -10.00 25.81
N ARG A 209 5.94 -9.52 26.97
CA ARG A 209 5.62 -8.17 27.44
C ARG A 209 6.21 -7.11 26.49
N GLY A 210 5.39 -6.14 26.10
CA GLY A 210 5.82 -5.01 25.27
C GLY A 210 5.81 -5.28 23.76
N SER A 211 5.59 -6.53 23.33
CA SER A 211 5.50 -6.92 21.91
C SER A 211 4.41 -6.17 21.16
N LEU A 212 3.22 -6.02 21.77
CA LEU A 212 2.09 -5.26 21.23
C LEU A 212 2.30 -3.74 21.22
N SER A 213 3.45 -3.24 21.67
CA SER A 213 3.84 -1.82 21.57
C SER A 213 5.13 -1.63 20.76
N HIS A 214 5.55 -2.67 20.03
CA HIS A 214 6.78 -2.65 19.24
C HIS A 214 6.45 -2.37 17.77
N PRO A 215 6.79 -1.19 17.21
CA PRO A 215 6.35 -0.78 15.88
C PRO A 215 6.84 -1.74 14.78
N GLY A 216 8.10 -2.21 14.85
CA GLY A 216 8.64 -3.15 13.86
C GLY A 216 7.91 -4.50 13.80
N LEU A 217 7.52 -5.08 14.95
CA LEU A 217 6.80 -6.36 14.99
C LEU A 217 5.39 -6.21 14.44
N LEU A 218 4.69 -5.14 14.84
CA LEU A 218 3.32 -4.87 14.39
C LEU A 218 3.29 -4.61 12.88
N HIS A 219 4.20 -3.77 12.38
CA HIS A 219 4.34 -3.46 10.97
C HIS A 219 4.58 -4.72 10.12
N LEU A 220 5.63 -5.49 10.45
CA LEU A 220 6.00 -6.66 9.64
C LEU A 220 4.95 -7.78 9.70
N TYR A 221 4.19 -7.90 10.80
CA TYR A 221 3.10 -8.87 10.89
C TYR A 221 1.93 -8.52 9.99
N ILE A 222 1.67 -7.22 9.76
CA ILE A 222 0.68 -6.78 8.79
C ILE A 222 1.07 -7.22 7.39
N HIS A 223 2.30 -6.92 6.96
CA HIS A 223 2.82 -7.36 5.66
C HIS A 223 2.84 -8.88 5.49
N LEU A 224 3.14 -9.61 6.57
CA LEU A 224 3.06 -11.07 6.56
C LEU A 224 1.63 -11.56 6.27
N MET A 225 0.60 -10.83 6.69
CA MET A 225 -0.77 -11.32 6.73
C MET A 225 -1.67 -10.76 5.62
N GLU A 226 -1.30 -9.67 4.96
CA GLU A 226 -2.12 -9.01 3.91
C GLU A 226 -2.41 -9.94 2.72
N MET A 227 -1.42 -10.73 2.26
CA MET A 227 -1.61 -11.70 1.17
C MET A 227 -2.19 -13.05 1.63
N SER A 228 -2.41 -13.23 2.94
CA SER A 228 -2.79 -14.53 3.50
C SER A 228 -4.24 -14.91 3.15
N PRO A 229 -4.62 -16.19 3.27
CA PRO A 229 -6.03 -16.59 3.12
C PRO A 229 -6.93 -16.09 4.26
N THR A 230 -6.36 -15.56 5.35
CA THR A 230 -7.09 -15.12 6.56
C THR A 230 -6.53 -13.80 7.11
N PRO A 231 -6.58 -12.69 6.34
CA PRO A 231 -6.04 -11.40 6.79
C PRO A 231 -6.72 -10.91 8.08
N GLU A 232 -7.99 -11.27 8.29
CA GLU A 232 -8.75 -10.93 9.49
C GLU A 232 -8.12 -11.44 10.81
N ALA A 233 -7.29 -12.50 10.75
CA ALA A 233 -6.60 -13.02 11.92
C ALA A 233 -5.58 -12.04 12.52
N ALA A 234 -5.16 -11.02 11.75
CA ALA A 234 -4.17 -10.03 12.17
C ALA A 234 -4.77 -8.69 12.60
N LEU A 235 -6.08 -8.47 12.45
CA LEU A 235 -6.72 -7.17 12.74
C LEU A 235 -6.48 -6.68 14.16
N THR A 236 -6.61 -7.55 15.16
CA THR A 236 -6.44 -7.16 16.57
C THR A 236 -4.98 -6.84 16.92
N ILE A 237 -4.03 -7.47 16.24
CA ILE A 237 -2.60 -7.14 16.37
C ILE A 237 -2.33 -5.79 15.72
N ALA A 238 -2.76 -5.61 14.47
CA ALA A 238 -2.59 -4.38 13.70
C ALA A 238 -3.21 -3.16 14.38
N ASP A 239 -4.30 -3.34 15.12
CA ASP A 239 -4.96 -2.26 15.86
C ASP A 239 -4.06 -1.61 16.93
N ASN A 240 -3.03 -2.30 17.42
CA ASN A 240 -2.07 -1.72 18.37
C ASN A 240 -1.07 -0.74 17.72
N LEU A 241 -0.98 -0.70 16.38
CA LEU A 241 -0.06 0.20 15.68
C LEU A 241 -0.63 1.61 15.50
N ARG A 242 -1.96 1.74 15.48
CA ARG A 242 -2.66 3.03 15.29
C ARG A 242 -2.32 3.99 16.45
N GLY A 243 -1.84 5.19 16.14
CA GLY A 243 -1.44 6.18 17.12
C GLY A 243 -0.15 5.85 17.88
N LEU A 244 0.54 4.74 17.57
CA LEU A 244 1.74 4.32 18.31
C LEU A 244 2.96 5.20 17.98
N VAL A 245 3.06 5.62 16.72
CA VAL A 245 4.14 6.49 16.20
C VAL A 245 3.50 7.64 15.40
N PRO A 246 2.89 8.64 16.06
CA PRO A 246 1.92 9.55 15.44
C PRO A 246 2.42 10.37 14.25
N ASP A 247 3.71 10.70 14.22
CA ASP A 247 4.29 11.49 13.13
C ASP A 247 4.96 10.63 12.04
N ALA A 248 4.79 9.30 12.07
CA ALA A 248 5.23 8.39 11.01
C ALA A 248 4.04 7.94 10.16
N GLY A 249 3.77 8.66 9.07
CA GLY A 249 2.60 8.41 8.20
C GLY A 249 2.44 6.95 7.79
N HIS A 250 3.52 6.34 7.29
CA HIS A 250 3.53 4.93 6.91
C HIS A 250 3.03 3.99 8.02
N LEU A 251 3.41 4.20 9.29
CA LEU A 251 2.94 3.32 10.39
C LEU A 251 1.47 3.54 10.75
N GLU A 252 0.96 4.77 10.66
CA GLU A 252 -0.48 5.04 10.82
C GLU A 252 -1.30 4.42 9.69
N HIS A 253 -0.72 4.37 8.49
CA HIS A 253 -1.28 3.77 7.30
C HIS A 253 -1.34 2.24 7.36
N MET A 254 -0.27 1.59 7.83
CA MET A 254 -0.08 0.13 7.70
C MET A 254 -1.30 -0.72 8.05
N PRO A 255 -2.02 -0.51 9.16
CA PRO A 255 -3.18 -1.34 9.50
C PRO A 255 -4.27 -1.34 8.42
N THR A 256 -4.27 -0.35 7.53
CA THR A 256 -5.28 -0.22 6.48
C THR A 256 -5.11 -1.23 5.34
N HIS A 257 -3.93 -1.83 5.17
CA HIS A 257 -3.70 -3.00 4.31
C HIS A 257 -4.68 -4.13 4.64
N LEU A 258 -4.89 -4.41 5.93
CA LEU A 258 -5.87 -5.41 6.39
C LEU A 258 -7.30 -4.87 6.36
N ASP A 259 -7.50 -3.58 6.67
CA ASP A 259 -8.83 -2.98 6.69
C ASP A 259 -9.53 -3.12 5.33
N ILE A 260 -8.86 -2.78 4.22
CA ILE A 260 -9.49 -2.83 2.90
C ILE A 260 -9.81 -4.26 2.47
N LEU A 261 -8.94 -5.23 2.79
CA LEU A 261 -9.16 -6.65 2.53
C LEU A 261 -10.33 -7.20 3.36
N CYS A 262 -10.61 -6.62 4.53
CA CYS A 262 -11.70 -7.01 5.41
C CYS A 262 -12.96 -6.15 5.24
N GLY A 263 -12.99 -5.24 4.26
CA GLY A 263 -14.15 -4.37 4.02
C GLY A 263 -14.35 -3.28 5.08
N GLN A 264 -13.32 -2.94 5.85
CA GLN A 264 -13.35 -1.92 6.90
C GLN A 264 -13.01 -0.52 6.35
N TYR A 265 -13.63 -0.13 5.24
CA TYR A 265 -13.30 1.08 4.49
C TYR A 265 -13.33 2.37 5.33
N ARG A 266 -14.25 2.50 6.29
CA ARG A 266 -14.29 3.66 7.19
C ARG A 266 -13.06 3.78 8.08
N ARG A 267 -12.53 2.63 8.54
CA ARG A 267 -11.30 2.57 9.35
C ARG A 267 -10.08 2.90 8.50
N ALA A 268 -10.07 2.42 7.26
CA ALA A 268 -9.05 2.76 6.27
C ALA A 268 -9.02 4.27 6.00
N ILE A 269 -10.17 4.92 5.77
CA ILE A 269 -10.26 6.37 5.58
C ILE A 269 -9.73 7.13 6.79
N ALA A 270 -10.15 6.76 8.01
CA ALA A 270 -9.74 7.45 9.22
C ALA A 270 -8.21 7.41 9.41
N SER A 271 -7.62 6.23 9.30
CA SER A 271 -6.20 6.06 9.61
C SER A 271 -5.30 6.63 8.51
N ASN A 272 -5.73 6.55 7.25
CA ASN A 272 -5.04 7.26 6.18
C ASN A 272 -5.18 8.79 6.29
N SER A 273 -6.26 9.30 6.87
CA SER A 273 -6.36 10.75 7.16
C SER A 273 -5.37 11.16 8.24
N ASP A 274 -5.13 10.32 9.24
CA ASP A 274 -4.10 10.53 10.26
C ASP A 274 -2.69 10.42 9.66
N ALA A 275 -2.45 9.44 8.79
CA ALA A 275 -1.21 9.25 8.06
C ALA A 275 -0.86 10.44 7.15
N ILE A 276 -1.82 10.90 6.34
CA ILE A 276 -1.68 12.11 5.50
C ILE A 276 -1.36 13.35 6.34
N ARG A 277 -1.93 13.47 7.54
CA ARG A 277 -1.62 14.59 8.45
C ARG A 277 -0.19 14.51 8.98
N ALA A 278 0.29 13.32 9.35
CA ALA A 278 1.68 13.10 9.74
C ALA A 278 2.65 13.43 8.59
N ASP A 279 2.33 12.96 7.39
CA ASP A 279 3.14 13.18 6.19
C ASP A 279 3.11 14.62 5.70
N SER A 280 2.03 15.36 5.96
CA SER A 280 1.98 16.81 5.71
C SER A 280 2.98 17.56 6.57
N LYS A 281 3.18 17.13 7.83
CA LYS A 281 4.24 17.69 8.71
C LYS A 281 5.63 17.37 8.16
N PHE A 282 5.86 16.14 7.71
CA PHE A 282 7.12 15.75 7.08
C PHE A 282 7.39 16.55 5.80
N LEU A 283 6.42 16.65 4.90
CA LEU A 283 6.52 17.44 3.67
C LEU A 283 6.87 18.92 3.96
N ALA A 284 6.23 19.53 4.97
CA ALA A 284 6.49 20.92 5.32
C ALA A 284 7.94 21.16 5.80
N ASN A 285 8.56 20.16 6.42
CA ASN A 285 9.91 20.25 6.96
C ASN A 285 10.99 19.84 5.94
N GLU A 286 10.73 18.80 5.15
CA GLU A 286 11.74 18.11 4.34
C GLU A 286 11.58 18.37 2.83
N GLY A 287 10.45 18.94 2.41
CA GLY A 287 10.12 19.18 1.01
C GLY A 287 9.63 17.93 0.26
N PRO A 288 9.22 18.10 -1.02
CA PRO A 288 8.59 17.04 -1.82
C PRO A 288 9.58 16.19 -2.64
N LEU A 289 10.83 16.63 -2.81
CA LEU A 289 11.80 16.00 -3.71
C LEU A 289 12.59 14.89 -3.01
N ASN A 290 11.90 13.83 -2.62
CA ASN A 290 12.46 12.65 -1.97
C ASN A 290 11.70 11.38 -2.38
N PHE A 291 12.33 10.22 -2.15
CA PHE A 291 11.71 8.92 -2.41
C PHE A 291 10.47 8.69 -1.53
N TYR A 292 10.45 9.27 -0.32
CA TYR A 292 9.32 9.13 0.61
C TYR A 292 8.00 9.66 0.04
N THR A 293 8.02 10.55 -0.97
CA THR A 293 6.80 10.95 -1.71
C THR A 293 6.03 9.78 -2.32
N LEU A 294 6.68 8.67 -2.65
CA LEU A 294 5.99 7.43 -3.07
C LEU A 294 5.10 6.89 -1.94
N TYR A 295 5.62 6.82 -0.72
CA TYR A 295 4.87 6.39 0.46
C TYR A 295 3.74 7.36 0.77
N ARG A 296 3.99 8.68 0.73
CA ARG A 296 2.92 9.67 0.92
C ARG A 296 1.79 9.50 -0.11
N SER A 297 2.15 9.20 -1.37
CA SER A 297 1.18 8.93 -2.44
C SER A 297 0.35 7.65 -2.18
N HIS A 298 0.93 6.66 -1.50
CA HIS A 298 0.25 5.42 -1.09
C HIS A 298 -0.86 5.69 -0.07
N ASP A 299 -0.61 6.57 0.90
CA ASP A 299 -1.61 6.93 1.92
C ASP A 299 -2.84 7.60 1.29
N TYR A 300 -2.60 8.50 0.33
CA TYR A 300 -3.68 9.08 -0.48
C TYR A 300 -4.40 8.00 -1.30
N HIS A 301 -3.67 7.07 -1.93
CA HIS A 301 -4.25 5.98 -2.71
C HIS A 301 -5.22 5.13 -1.87
N PHE A 302 -4.85 4.74 -0.66
CA PHE A 302 -5.73 3.99 0.24
C PHE A 302 -6.96 4.78 0.69
N ARG A 303 -6.78 6.06 1.07
CA ARG A 303 -7.93 6.91 1.46
C ARG A 303 -8.89 7.07 0.28
N LEU A 304 -8.37 7.26 -0.92
CA LEU A 304 -9.15 7.35 -2.15
C LEU A 304 -9.91 6.06 -2.43
N TYR A 305 -9.20 4.93 -2.47
CA TYR A 305 -9.79 3.62 -2.74
C TYR A 305 -10.91 3.29 -1.75
N ALA A 306 -10.66 3.46 -0.46
CA ALA A 306 -11.66 3.21 0.57
C ALA A 306 -12.87 4.14 0.44
N SER A 307 -12.64 5.43 0.13
CA SER A 307 -13.72 6.41 -0.10
C SER A 307 -14.57 6.06 -1.31
N MET A 308 -13.96 5.55 -2.39
CA MET A 308 -14.68 5.03 -3.55
C MET A 308 -15.57 3.86 -3.16
N LEU A 309 -15.06 2.87 -2.43
CA LEU A 309 -15.77 1.62 -2.10
C LEU A 309 -16.87 1.79 -1.05
N CYS A 310 -16.82 2.84 -0.23
CA CYS A 310 -17.91 3.19 0.70
C CYS A 310 -18.82 4.33 0.19
N GLY A 311 -18.63 4.80 -1.04
CA GLY A 311 -19.52 5.79 -1.65
C GLY A 311 -19.37 7.21 -1.08
N GLN A 312 -18.18 7.60 -0.61
CA GLN A 312 -17.86 8.96 -0.13
C GLN A 312 -17.17 9.79 -1.22
N SER A 313 -17.96 10.34 -2.13
CA SER A 313 -17.51 11.14 -3.26
C SER A 313 -16.74 12.39 -2.84
N LYS A 314 -17.18 13.09 -1.79
CA LYS A 314 -16.51 14.31 -1.34
C LYS A 314 -15.11 14.02 -0.81
N VAL A 315 -14.96 12.95 -0.03
CA VAL A 315 -13.66 12.54 0.51
C VAL A 315 -12.75 12.05 -0.61
N ALA A 316 -13.28 11.23 -1.52
CA ALA A 316 -12.52 10.76 -2.68
C ALA A 316 -11.98 11.93 -3.51
N LEU A 317 -12.81 12.87 -3.95
CA LEU A 317 -12.38 13.98 -4.80
C LEU A 317 -11.38 14.91 -4.09
N ALA A 318 -11.60 15.22 -2.80
CA ALA A 318 -10.64 16.01 -2.02
C ALA A 318 -9.28 15.31 -1.90
N THR A 319 -9.28 14.00 -1.64
CA THR A 319 -8.05 13.19 -1.53
C THR A 319 -7.27 13.19 -2.85
N ILE A 320 -7.97 13.15 -3.97
CA ILE A 320 -7.36 13.16 -5.30
C ILE A 320 -6.73 14.52 -5.61
N ASP A 321 -7.36 15.64 -5.22
CA ASP A 321 -6.76 16.96 -5.35
C ASP A 321 -5.49 17.08 -4.50
N GLU A 322 -5.50 16.53 -3.28
CA GLU A 322 -4.31 16.46 -2.40
C GLU A 322 -3.19 15.59 -2.99
N LEU A 323 -3.53 14.43 -3.58
CA LEU A 323 -2.59 13.53 -4.24
C LEU A 323 -1.89 14.19 -5.44
N GLU A 324 -2.66 14.84 -6.32
CA GLU A 324 -2.06 15.54 -7.47
C GLU A 324 -1.16 16.70 -7.02
N ALA A 325 -1.56 17.44 -5.98
CA ALA A 325 -0.75 18.53 -5.46
C ALA A 325 0.60 18.06 -4.88
N THR A 326 0.71 16.81 -4.42
CA THR A 326 1.98 16.27 -3.92
C THR A 326 2.92 15.73 -5.00
N ILE A 327 2.44 15.49 -6.22
CA ILE A 327 3.24 14.97 -7.35
C ILE A 327 3.51 16.13 -8.32
N SER A 328 4.61 16.85 -8.10
CA SER A 328 4.99 17.96 -8.97
C SER A 328 5.65 17.48 -10.27
N GLU A 329 5.62 18.32 -11.30
CA GLU A 329 6.36 18.05 -12.54
C GLU A 329 7.87 17.92 -12.30
N ASP A 330 8.44 18.79 -11.45
CA ASP A 330 9.86 18.74 -11.07
C ASP A 330 10.23 17.37 -10.48
N LEU A 331 9.35 16.78 -9.68
CA LEU A 331 9.55 15.44 -9.13
C LEU A 331 9.53 14.38 -10.24
N LEU A 332 8.56 14.45 -11.15
CA LEU A 332 8.46 13.50 -12.27
C LEU A 332 9.67 13.61 -13.23
N ARG A 333 10.31 14.77 -13.33
CA ARG A 333 11.49 14.96 -14.18
C ARG A 333 12.80 14.43 -13.59
N VAL A 334 12.80 13.91 -12.36
CA VAL A 334 13.97 13.21 -11.79
C VAL A 334 14.19 11.88 -12.50
N GLU A 335 15.38 11.70 -13.09
CA GLU A 335 15.74 10.53 -13.91
C GLU A 335 16.36 9.37 -13.11
N SER A 336 17.04 9.65 -12.00
CA SER A 336 17.58 8.63 -11.09
C SER A 336 17.32 9.02 -9.62
N PRO A 337 16.52 8.23 -8.88
CA PRO A 337 15.68 7.16 -9.41
C PRO A 337 14.64 7.67 -10.44
N PRO A 338 14.11 6.82 -11.33
CA PRO A 338 13.21 7.25 -12.41
C PRO A 338 11.80 7.57 -11.88
N MET A 339 11.62 8.77 -11.32
CA MET A 339 10.42 9.10 -10.54
C MET A 339 9.14 9.13 -11.37
N ALA A 340 9.19 9.54 -12.64
CA ALA A 340 8.02 9.44 -13.51
C ALA A 340 7.56 7.99 -13.69
N ASP A 341 8.47 7.02 -13.69
CA ASP A 341 8.11 5.61 -13.88
C ASP A 341 7.30 5.09 -12.69
N TRP A 342 7.54 5.62 -11.49
CA TRP A 342 6.92 5.17 -10.25
C TRP A 342 5.69 5.99 -9.83
N LEU A 343 5.61 7.27 -10.19
CA LEU A 343 4.59 8.19 -9.67
C LEU A 343 3.54 8.63 -10.68
N GLU A 344 3.85 8.69 -11.98
CA GLU A 344 2.92 9.28 -12.95
C GLU A 344 1.61 8.48 -13.06
N GLY A 345 1.66 7.15 -12.83
CA GLY A 345 0.47 6.30 -12.83
C GLY A 345 -0.60 6.71 -11.81
N PHE A 346 -0.21 7.30 -10.68
CA PHE A 346 -1.16 7.77 -9.65
C PHE A 346 -2.05 8.90 -10.13
N LEU A 347 -1.58 9.74 -11.05
CA LEU A 347 -2.36 10.86 -11.58
C LEU A 347 -3.56 10.37 -12.41
N GLY A 348 -3.50 9.15 -12.96
CA GLY A 348 -4.63 8.49 -13.62
C GLY A 348 -5.79 8.14 -12.68
N MET A 349 -5.60 8.16 -11.36
CA MET A 349 -6.61 7.80 -10.36
C MET A 349 -7.82 8.75 -10.36
N ARG A 350 -7.67 10.00 -10.86
CA ARG A 350 -8.79 10.93 -11.08
C ARG A 350 -9.91 10.29 -11.88
N MET A 351 -9.53 9.62 -12.96
CA MET A 351 -10.46 9.06 -13.93
C MET A 351 -11.29 7.95 -13.31
N HIS A 352 -10.67 7.10 -12.48
CA HIS A 352 -11.38 6.08 -11.73
C HIS A 352 -12.45 6.67 -10.80
N ALA A 353 -12.12 7.71 -10.04
CA ALA A 353 -13.08 8.30 -9.12
C ALA A 353 -14.23 9.00 -9.85
N LEU A 354 -13.92 9.77 -10.90
CA LEU A 354 -14.97 10.42 -11.70
C LEU A 354 -15.91 9.39 -12.33
N ILE A 355 -15.39 8.28 -12.86
CA ILE A 355 -16.22 7.18 -13.41
C ILE A 355 -17.06 6.52 -12.31
N ARG A 356 -16.45 6.18 -11.17
CA ARG A 356 -17.12 5.57 -10.00
C ARG A 356 -18.33 6.38 -9.54
N PHE A 357 -18.24 7.70 -9.58
CA PHE A 357 -19.31 8.62 -9.16
C PHE A 357 -20.16 9.16 -10.32
N GLY A 358 -20.00 8.63 -11.54
CA GLY A 358 -20.80 9.03 -12.69
C GLY A 358 -20.66 10.52 -13.05
N ARG A 359 -19.51 11.12 -12.76
CA ARG A 359 -19.21 12.54 -13.02
C ARG A 359 -18.88 12.77 -14.49
N TRP A 360 -19.82 12.45 -15.36
CA TRP A 360 -19.64 12.47 -16.82
C TRP A 360 -19.29 13.85 -17.34
N ASP A 361 -19.98 14.89 -16.88
CA ASP A 361 -19.72 16.27 -17.31
C ASP A 361 -18.32 16.74 -16.91
N ASP A 362 -17.88 16.42 -15.68
CA ASP A 362 -16.52 16.71 -15.22
C ASP A 362 -15.47 16.05 -16.12
N ILE A 363 -15.66 14.77 -16.46
CA ILE A 363 -14.75 14.01 -17.35
C ILE A 363 -14.68 14.68 -18.72
N LEU A 364 -15.82 15.07 -19.29
CA LEU A 364 -15.86 15.71 -20.60
C LEU A 364 -15.20 17.09 -20.60
N ALA A 365 -15.23 17.78 -19.46
CA ALA A 365 -14.56 19.07 -19.26
C ALA A 365 -13.04 18.95 -19.04
N LEU A 366 -12.50 17.75 -18.76
CA LEU A 366 -11.07 17.55 -18.54
C LEU A 366 -10.25 17.99 -19.77
N ARG A 367 -9.15 18.67 -19.50
CA ARG A 367 -8.12 18.99 -20.49
C ARG A 367 -7.03 17.93 -20.42
N LEU A 368 -6.40 17.65 -21.56
CA LEU A 368 -5.21 16.82 -21.56
C LEU A 368 -4.04 17.56 -20.89
N PRO A 369 -3.10 16.84 -20.27
CA PRO A 369 -1.86 17.42 -19.76
C PRO A 369 -1.08 18.16 -20.87
N HIS A 370 -0.35 19.22 -20.50
CA HIS A 370 0.45 20.00 -21.45
C HIS A 370 1.60 19.19 -22.07
N ASP A 371 2.19 18.27 -21.30
CA ASP A 371 3.27 17.37 -21.75
C ASP A 371 2.77 15.92 -21.80
N PRO A 372 2.08 15.48 -22.87
CA PRO A 372 1.53 14.13 -22.96
C PRO A 372 2.62 13.04 -23.09
N LYS A 373 3.89 13.41 -23.25
CA LYS A 373 5.01 12.46 -23.22
C LYS A 373 5.38 12.12 -21.78
N LEU A 374 5.47 13.13 -20.92
CA LEU A 374 5.69 12.94 -19.48
C LEU A 374 4.46 12.27 -18.84
N TYR A 375 3.28 12.86 -19.04
CA TYR A 375 2.00 12.41 -18.48
C TYR A 375 1.29 11.38 -19.38
N CYS A 376 2.05 10.38 -19.84
CA CYS A 376 1.57 9.44 -20.85
C CYS A 376 0.43 8.53 -20.36
N THR A 377 0.48 8.04 -19.12
CA THR A 377 -0.59 7.20 -18.54
C THR A 377 -1.83 8.02 -18.28
N THR A 378 -1.67 9.21 -17.72
CA THR A 378 -2.74 10.17 -17.44
C THR A 378 -3.46 10.57 -18.73
N THR A 379 -2.72 10.78 -19.81
CA THR A 379 -3.27 11.06 -21.14
C THR A 379 -4.13 9.90 -21.64
N ALA A 380 -3.62 8.67 -21.57
CA ALA A 380 -4.39 7.48 -21.95
C ALA A 380 -5.65 7.32 -21.08
N MET A 381 -5.52 7.39 -19.76
CA MET A 381 -6.66 7.29 -18.82
C MET A 381 -7.71 8.37 -19.08
N THR A 382 -7.30 9.59 -19.45
CA THR A 382 -8.24 10.68 -19.79
C THR A 382 -9.07 10.34 -21.02
N HIS A 383 -8.45 9.83 -22.10
CA HIS A 383 -9.17 9.39 -23.29
C HIS A 383 -10.10 8.21 -22.99
N TYR A 384 -9.65 7.23 -22.20
CA TYR A 384 -10.49 6.14 -21.73
C TYR A 384 -11.74 6.65 -20.99
N ALA A 385 -11.56 7.53 -20.01
CA ALA A 385 -12.66 8.07 -19.21
C ALA A 385 -13.66 8.85 -20.08
N LYS A 386 -13.16 9.67 -21.00
CA LYS A 386 -14.01 10.39 -21.96
C LYS A 386 -14.78 9.43 -22.85
N GLY A 387 -14.13 8.36 -23.33
CA GLY A 387 -14.79 7.29 -24.09
C GLY A 387 -15.94 6.66 -23.32
N VAL A 388 -15.71 6.28 -22.06
CA VAL A 388 -16.75 5.71 -21.17
C VAL A 388 -17.88 6.72 -20.93
N ALA A 389 -17.57 7.97 -20.61
CA ALA A 389 -18.57 9.01 -20.37
C ALA A 389 -19.44 9.28 -21.61
N LEU A 390 -18.83 9.36 -22.80
CA LEU A 390 -19.55 9.52 -24.06
C LEU A 390 -20.42 8.30 -24.38
N ALA A 391 -19.92 7.09 -24.14
CA ALA A 391 -20.70 5.86 -24.32
C ALA A 391 -21.90 5.84 -23.36
N ALA A 392 -21.68 6.06 -22.06
CA ALA A 392 -22.72 6.10 -21.04
C ALA A 392 -23.81 7.13 -21.33
N THR A 393 -23.45 8.26 -21.95
CA THR A 393 -24.39 9.33 -22.35
C THR A 393 -24.96 9.18 -23.77
N GLY A 394 -24.71 8.05 -24.44
CA GLY A 394 -25.30 7.73 -25.75
C GLY A 394 -24.62 8.40 -26.94
N ARG A 395 -23.50 9.10 -26.74
CA ARG A 395 -22.71 9.80 -27.77
C ARG A 395 -21.71 8.86 -28.44
N VAL A 396 -22.21 7.73 -28.94
CA VAL A 396 -21.39 6.60 -29.44
C VAL A 396 -20.35 7.00 -30.49
N PRO A 397 -20.66 7.79 -31.54
CA PRO A 397 -19.65 8.17 -32.55
C PRO A 397 -18.50 9.00 -31.98
N GLU A 398 -18.72 9.70 -30.87
CA GLU A 398 -17.68 10.48 -30.20
C GLU A 398 -16.84 9.59 -29.29
N ALA A 399 -17.49 8.65 -28.60
CA ALA A 399 -16.83 7.62 -27.81
C ALA A 399 -15.89 6.75 -28.66
N GLU A 400 -16.27 6.41 -29.90
CA GLU A 400 -15.41 5.69 -30.84
C GLU A 400 -14.15 6.49 -31.22
N ARG A 401 -14.26 7.82 -31.33
CA ARG A 401 -13.08 8.67 -31.58
C ARG A 401 -12.15 8.69 -30.37
N GLU A 402 -12.70 8.83 -29.16
CA GLU A 402 -11.91 8.76 -27.93
C GLU A 402 -11.25 7.39 -27.75
N ARG A 403 -11.89 6.29 -28.18
CA ARG A 403 -11.28 4.96 -28.22
C ARG A 403 -10.04 4.92 -29.12
N LEU A 404 -10.07 5.53 -30.29
CA LEU A 404 -8.91 5.59 -31.19
C LEU A 404 -7.77 6.41 -30.58
N LEU A 405 -8.10 7.55 -29.96
CA LEU A 405 -7.13 8.40 -29.26
C LEU A 405 -6.52 7.70 -28.04
N PHE A 406 -7.34 6.92 -27.31
CA PHE A 406 -6.90 6.07 -26.22
C PHE A 406 -5.87 5.04 -26.69
N LEU A 407 -6.16 4.27 -27.75
CA LEU A 407 -5.23 3.26 -28.27
C LEU A 407 -3.91 3.88 -28.75
N ASP A 408 -3.98 5.04 -29.41
CA ASP A 408 -2.81 5.81 -29.80
C ASP A 408 -1.99 6.27 -28.58
N ALA A 409 -2.64 6.75 -27.51
CA ALA A 409 -1.98 7.12 -26.26
C ALA A 409 -1.34 5.94 -25.54
N VAL A 410 -2.01 4.78 -25.48
CA VAL A 410 -1.47 3.54 -24.89
C VAL A 410 -0.15 3.13 -25.56
N SER A 411 -0.06 3.28 -26.89
CA SER A 411 1.16 2.94 -27.64
C SER A 411 2.40 3.74 -27.19
N ARG A 412 2.20 4.92 -26.60
CA ARG A 412 3.26 5.82 -26.11
C ARG A 412 3.68 5.57 -24.65
N VAL A 413 2.90 4.82 -23.87
CA VAL A 413 3.24 4.52 -22.47
C VAL A 413 4.42 3.53 -22.46
N PRO A 414 5.55 3.81 -21.79
CA PRO A 414 6.68 2.88 -21.76
C PRO A 414 6.38 1.67 -20.86
N GLN A 415 7.07 0.54 -21.09
CA GLN A 415 6.91 -0.68 -20.29
C GLN A 415 7.37 -0.49 -18.84
N SER A 416 8.27 0.46 -18.59
CA SER A 416 8.79 0.78 -17.26
C SER A 416 7.80 1.57 -16.39
N ARG A 417 6.74 2.14 -16.98
CA ARG A 417 5.72 2.87 -16.26
C ARG A 417 4.88 1.91 -15.43
N ILE A 418 4.82 2.14 -14.13
CA ILE A 418 4.11 1.30 -13.17
C ILE A 418 3.17 2.13 -12.29
N VAL A 419 2.17 1.46 -11.72
CA VAL A 419 1.48 1.87 -10.51
C VAL A 419 1.72 0.76 -9.49
N PHE A 420 2.53 1.06 -8.47
CA PHE A 420 3.07 0.05 -7.53
C PHE A 420 3.58 -1.21 -8.24
N ASN A 421 2.95 -2.37 -8.01
CA ASN A 421 3.40 -3.65 -8.52
C ASN A 421 2.97 -3.93 -9.96
N ASN A 422 2.12 -3.07 -10.53
CA ASN A 422 1.44 -3.30 -11.80
C ASN A 422 1.99 -2.42 -12.94
N PRO A 423 2.39 -2.98 -14.09
CA PRO A 423 2.67 -2.19 -15.28
C PRO A 423 1.44 -1.40 -15.74
N CYS A 424 1.59 -0.11 -16.01
CA CYS A 424 0.48 0.73 -16.49
C CYS A 424 -0.12 0.20 -17.80
N ARG A 425 0.66 -0.50 -18.64
CA ARG A 425 0.14 -1.13 -19.86
C ARG A 425 -0.86 -2.25 -19.57
N GLU A 426 -0.71 -2.97 -18.47
CA GLU A 426 -1.63 -4.04 -18.07
C GLU A 426 -2.93 -3.45 -17.51
N THR A 427 -2.84 -2.39 -16.69
CA THR A 427 -4.03 -1.68 -16.20
C THR A 427 -4.80 -1.01 -17.36
N LEU A 428 -4.10 -0.45 -18.35
CA LEU A 428 -4.72 0.11 -19.56
C LEU A 428 -5.36 -0.98 -20.46
N ALA A 429 -4.88 -2.23 -20.42
CA ALA A 429 -5.55 -3.33 -21.12
C ALA A 429 -6.91 -3.67 -20.49
N ILE A 430 -7.09 -3.47 -19.18
CA ILE A 430 -8.40 -3.58 -18.53
C ILE A 430 -9.33 -2.48 -19.04
N ALA A 431 -8.81 -1.24 -19.09
CA ALA A 431 -9.52 -0.07 -19.60
C ALA A 431 -9.97 -0.25 -21.06
N GLU A 432 -9.12 -0.81 -21.92
CA GLU A 432 -9.45 -1.15 -23.31
C GLU A 432 -10.68 -2.07 -23.39
N ALA A 433 -10.61 -3.22 -22.72
CA ALA A 433 -11.69 -4.20 -22.74
C ALA A 433 -12.99 -3.64 -22.13
N MET A 434 -12.86 -2.80 -21.09
CA MET A 434 -13.99 -2.11 -20.48
C MET A 434 -14.65 -1.12 -21.45
N LEU A 435 -13.87 -0.28 -22.14
CA LEU A 435 -14.37 0.69 -23.11
C LEU A 435 -15.03 0.00 -24.32
N ASP A 436 -14.45 -1.10 -24.79
CA ASP A 436 -15.00 -1.91 -25.86
C ASP A 436 -16.36 -2.50 -25.48
N GLY A 437 -16.45 -3.03 -24.25
CA GLY A 437 -17.68 -3.53 -23.67
C GLY A 437 -18.78 -2.47 -23.57
N GLU A 438 -18.45 -1.29 -23.03
CA GLU A 438 -19.39 -0.16 -22.95
C GLU A 438 -19.87 0.30 -24.33
N LEU A 439 -18.96 0.43 -25.31
CA LEU A 439 -19.31 0.83 -26.67
C LEU A 439 -20.24 -0.18 -27.35
N ALA A 440 -19.91 -1.47 -27.29
CA ALA A 440 -20.74 -2.52 -27.85
C ALA A 440 -22.12 -2.57 -27.18
N TYR A 441 -22.16 -2.39 -25.85
CA TYR A 441 -23.41 -2.36 -25.10
C TYR A 441 -24.32 -1.23 -25.58
N ARG A 442 -23.76 -0.04 -25.83
CA ARG A 442 -24.51 1.14 -26.30
C ARG A 442 -24.92 1.06 -27.76
N LYS A 443 -24.27 0.19 -28.54
CA LYS A 443 -24.70 -0.19 -29.89
C LYS A 443 -25.75 -1.31 -29.90
N ALA A 444 -26.17 -1.77 -28.72
CA ALA A 444 -27.05 -2.93 -28.54
C ALA A 444 -26.47 -4.26 -29.08
N ASP A 445 -25.15 -4.35 -29.24
CA ASP A 445 -24.45 -5.61 -29.52
C ASP A 445 -24.06 -6.28 -28.19
N TYR A 446 -25.08 -6.83 -27.51
CA TYR A 446 -24.94 -7.28 -26.13
C TYR A 446 -24.02 -8.48 -25.97
N ASP A 447 -23.96 -9.39 -26.94
CA ASP A 447 -23.09 -10.57 -26.86
C ASP A 447 -21.62 -10.15 -26.89
N THR A 448 -21.25 -9.29 -27.84
CA THR A 448 -19.92 -8.69 -27.92
C THR A 448 -19.62 -7.86 -26.66
N ALA A 449 -20.59 -7.06 -26.19
CA ALA A 449 -20.43 -6.26 -24.98
C ALA A 449 -20.07 -7.11 -23.76
N PHE A 450 -20.83 -8.16 -23.49
CA PHE A 450 -20.58 -9.03 -22.35
C PHE A 450 -19.31 -9.88 -22.52
N ALA A 451 -18.90 -10.20 -23.75
CA ALA A 451 -17.60 -10.83 -23.98
C ALA A 451 -16.44 -9.90 -23.56
N HIS A 452 -16.47 -8.64 -23.99
CA HIS A 452 -15.46 -7.65 -23.61
C HIS A 452 -15.47 -7.30 -22.12
N LEU A 453 -16.64 -7.16 -21.50
CA LEU A 453 -16.74 -6.90 -20.05
C LEU A 453 -16.18 -8.08 -19.22
N ARG A 454 -16.41 -9.33 -19.65
CA ARG A 454 -15.79 -10.51 -19.00
C ARG A 454 -14.28 -10.55 -19.22
N LEU A 455 -13.79 -10.17 -20.40
CA LEU A 455 -12.36 -10.03 -20.66
C LEU A 455 -11.72 -8.94 -19.77
N SER A 456 -12.42 -7.84 -19.54
CA SER A 456 -11.97 -6.79 -18.61
C SER A 456 -11.81 -7.34 -17.19
N VAL A 457 -12.79 -8.12 -16.71
CA VAL A 457 -12.72 -8.83 -15.43
C VAL A 457 -11.58 -9.85 -15.38
N GLU A 458 -11.38 -10.64 -16.43
CA GLU A 458 -10.26 -11.59 -16.50
C GLU A 458 -8.90 -10.90 -16.43
N ARG A 459 -8.74 -9.77 -17.13
CA ARG A 459 -7.52 -8.95 -17.10
C ARG A 459 -7.29 -8.33 -15.72
N ASP A 460 -8.35 -7.87 -15.06
CA ASP A 460 -8.34 -7.35 -13.68
C ASP A 460 -7.85 -8.43 -12.70
N ASP A 461 -8.40 -9.64 -12.78
CA ASP A 461 -7.99 -10.77 -11.94
C ASP A 461 -6.58 -11.31 -12.22
N ALA A 462 -6.06 -11.05 -13.42
CA ALA A 462 -4.75 -11.49 -13.84
C ALA A 462 -3.62 -10.60 -13.32
N LEU A 463 -3.93 -9.39 -12.85
CA LEU A 463 -2.95 -8.46 -12.30
C LEU A 463 -2.16 -9.09 -11.15
N PRO A 464 -0.85 -8.78 -11.04
CA PRO A 464 -0.08 -8.95 -9.82
C PRO A 464 -0.84 -8.44 -8.59
N TYR A 465 -0.65 -9.11 -7.45
CA TYR A 465 -1.19 -8.63 -6.18
C TYR A 465 -0.62 -7.25 -5.85
N ASP A 466 -1.50 -6.39 -5.35
CA ASP A 466 -1.22 -5.01 -5.01
C ASP A 466 -2.31 -4.52 -4.06
N GLU A 467 -1.95 -3.61 -3.15
CA GLU A 467 -2.86 -3.04 -2.19
C GLU A 467 -2.69 -1.52 -2.09
N PRO A 468 -3.76 -0.74 -2.28
CA PRO A 468 -4.99 -1.13 -2.97
C PRO A 468 -4.67 -1.53 -4.42
N TRP A 469 -5.53 -2.35 -5.02
CA TRP A 469 -5.36 -2.84 -6.40
C TRP A 469 -5.07 -1.71 -7.40
N GLY A 470 -4.10 -1.93 -8.29
CA GLY A 470 -3.71 -0.98 -9.34
C GLY A 470 -4.84 -0.58 -10.30
N TRP A 471 -5.91 -1.38 -10.38
CA TRP A 471 -7.17 -1.01 -11.01
C TRP A 471 -8.25 -0.79 -9.93
N MET A 472 -8.47 0.48 -9.53
CA MET A 472 -9.23 0.79 -8.32
C MET A 472 -10.74 0.49 -8.37
N GLN A 473 -11.34 0.43 -9.55
CA GLN A 473 -12.78 0.16 -9.70
C GLN A 473 -12.97 -1.24 -10.28
N PRO A 474 -13.36 -2.24 -9.46
CA PRO A 474 -13.51 -3.61 -9.94
C PRO A 474 -14.36 -3.68 -11.22
N ALA A 475 -13.81 -4.26 -12.29
CA ALA A 475 -14.49 -4.33 -13.59
C ALA A 475 -15.85 -5.07 -13.48
N ARG A 476 -15.93 -5.99 -12.51
CA ARG A 476 -17.15 -6.74 -12.14
C ARG A 476 -18.33 -5.84 -11.80
N HIS A 477 -18.10 -4.66 -11.23
CA HIS A 477 -19.19 -3.76 -10.87
C HIS A 477 -19.95 -3.25 -12.08
N ALA A 478 -19.28 -3.03 -13.21
CA ALA A 478 -19.92 -2.66 -14.47
C ALA A 478 -20.59 -3.86 -15.14
N LEU A 479 -19.90 -5.01 -15.18
CA LEU A 479 -20.47 -6.26 -15.69
C LEU A 479 -21.79 -6.59 -14.97
N GLY A 480 -21.79 -6.64 -13.64
CA GLY A 480 -22.97 -6.92 -12.82
C GLY A 480 -24.10 -5.92 -13.05
N ALA A 481 -23.78 -4.62 -13.13
CA ALA A 481 -24.78 -3.58 -13.35
C ALA A 481 -25.48 -3.73 -14.72
N LEU A 482 -24.72 -3.99 -15.78
CA LEU A 482 -25.25 -4.11 -17.14
C LEU A 482 -25.96 -5.45 -17.37
N LEU A 483 -25.51 -6.53 -16.73
CA LEU A 483 -26.25 -7.80 -16.69
C LEU A 483 -27.63 -7.60 -16.07
N LEU A 484 -27.68 -6.90 -14.93
CA LEU A 484 -28.93 -6.63 -14.22
C LEU A 484 -29.86 -5.70 -15.01
N GLU A 485 -29.30 -4.72 -15.74
CA GLU A 485 -30.07 -3.87 -16.66
C GLU A 485 -30.75 -4.67 -17.79
N GLN A 486 -30.10 -5.74 -18.27
CA GLN A 486 -30.65 -6.66 -19.28
C GLN A 486 -31.48 -7.80 -18.69
N GLY A 487 -31.76 -7.80 -17.38
CA GLY A 487 -32.54 -8.84 -16.73
C GLY A 487 -31.83 -10.18 -16.57
N ARG A 488 -30.50 -10.24 -16.75
CA ARG A 488 -29.67 -11.44 -16.49
C ARG A 488 -29.37 -11.53 -14.99
N VAL A 489 -30.42 -11.68 -14.19
CA VAL A 489 -30.36 -11.48 -12.72
C VAL A 489 -29.52 -12.53 -12.02
N GLU A 490 -29.64 -13.81 -12.39
CA GLU A 490 -28.87 -14.90 -11.80
C GLU A 490 -27.37 -14.70 -12.01
N GLU A 491 -26.97 -14.34 -13.23
CA GLU A 491 -25.55 -14.10 -13.55
C GLU A 491 -25.01 -12.87 -12.84
N ALA A 492 -25.80 -11.79 -12.74
CA ALA A 492 -25.42 -10.62 -11.95
C ALA A 492 -25.24 -10.99 -10.47
N ALA A 493 -26.11 -11.84 -9.92
CA ALA A 493 -25.99 -12.33 -8.54
C ALA A 493 -24.67 -13.09 -8.32
N GLU A 494 -24.27 -13.94 -9.27
CA GLU A 494 -22.98 -14.65 -9.20
C GLU A 494 -21.78 -13.70 -9.25
N VAL A 495 -21.82 -12.67 -10.10
CA VAL A 495 -20.75 -11.67 -10.19
C VAL A 495 -20.58 -10.93 -8.87
N TYR A 496 -21.67 -10.49 -8.23
CA TYR A 496 -21.59 -9.79 -6.95
C TYR A 496 -21.26 -10.73 -5.78
N ALA A 497 -21.74 -11.98 -5.78
CA ALA A 497 -21.40 -12.95 -4.75
C ALA A 497 -19.89 -13.25 -4.73
N ALA A 498 -19.29 -13.39 -5.91
CA ALA A 498 -17.85 -13.57 -6.08
C ALA A 498 -17.07 -12.35 -5.58
N ASP A 499 -17.47 -11.14 -6.01
CA ASP A 499 -16.84 -9.88 -5.59
C ASP A 499 -16.89 -9.67 -4.07
N LEU A 500 -18.05 -9.86 -3.45
CA LEU A 500 -18.22 -9.72 -2.00
C LEU A 500 -17.54 -10.82 -1.18
N GLY A 501 -17.09 -11.90 -1.81
CA GLY A 501 -16.57 -13.07 -1.11
C GLY A 501 -17.63 -13.89 -0.39
N VAL A 502 -18.89 -13.84 -0.86
CA VAL A 502 -19.99 -14.68 -0.36
C VAL A 502 -19.79 -16.13 -0.79
N ASP A 503 -19.22 -16.34 -1.97
CA ASP A 503 -18.70 -17.63 -2.40
C ASP A 503 -17.16 -17.64 -2.39
N GLU A 504 -16.57 -18.80 -2.69
CA GLU A 504 -15.13 -19.01 -2.70
C GLU A 504 -14.50 -18.98 -4.10
N LYS A 505 -15.22 -18.49 -5.13
CA LYS A 505 -14.73 -18.50 -6.52
C LYS A 505 -13.47 -17.66 -6.69
N LEU A 506 -13.38 -16.53 -5.98
CA LEU A 506 -12.21 -15.66 -6.02
C LEU A 506 -11.24 -15.97 -4.88
N PRO A 507 -9.93 -15.86 -5.12
CA PRO A 507 -8.93 -15.76 -4.07
C PRO A 507 -9.27 -14.70 -3.02
N ARG A 508 -8.84 -14.90 -1.76
CA ARG A 508 -9.17 -13.99 -0.65
C ARG A 508 -8.77 -12.53 -0.92
N ALA A 509 -7.63 -12.34 -1.58
CA ALA A 509 -7.06 -11.07 -1.98
C ALA A 509 -7.69 -10.45 -3.24
N GLN A 510 -8.76 -11.02 -3.79
CA GLN A 510 -9.52 -10.47 -4.92
C GLN A 510 -11.00 -10.24 -4.55
N ARG A 511 -11.32 -10.35 -3.26
CA ARG A 511 -12.65 -10.10 -2.71
C ARG A 511 -12.69 -8.69 -2.12
N HIS A 512 -13.85 -8.04 -2.23
CA HIS A 512 -14.14 -6.71 -1.71
C HIS A 512 -15.32 -6.77 -0.72
N PRO A 513 -15.14 -7.39 0.47
CA PRO A 513 -16.22 -7.49 1.45
C PRO A 513 -16.79 -6.11 1.81
N ASN A 514 -18.07 -6.06 2.14
CA ASN A 514 -18.75 -4.86 2.63
C ASN A 514 -18.72 -3.62 1.70
N ASN A 515 -18.33 -3.75 0.43
CA ASN A 515 -18.36 -2.61 -0.48
C ASN A 515 -19.80 -2.25 -0.84
N VAL A 516 -20.14 -0.95 -0.80
CA VAL A 516 -21.55 -0.51 -0.87
C VAL A 516 -22.19 -0.83 -2.23
N TRP A 517 -21.38 -0.91 -3.27
CA TRP A 517 -21.82 -1.05 -4.66
C TRP A 517 -22.25 -2.47 -4.98
N ALA A 518 -21.40 -3.47 -4.69
CA ALA A 518 -21.76 -4.87 -4.85
C ALA A 518 -22.80 -5.32 -3.81
N LEU A 519 -22.77 -4.80 -2.57
CA LEU A 519 -23.83 -5.06 -1.59
C LEU A 519 -25.20 -4.63 -2.13
N HIS A 520 -25.27 -3.43 -2.73
CA HIS A 520 -26.51 -2.94 -3.34
C HIS A 520 -26.94 -3.83 -4.50
N GLY A 521 -26.03 -4.12 -5.44
CA GLY A 521 -26.30 -4.95 -6.62
C GLY A 521 -26.74 -6.37 -6.24
N PHE A 522 -26.07 -7.00 -5.28
CA PHE A 522 -26.41 -8.35 -4.81
C PHE A 522 -27.76 -8.37 -4.11
N TYR A 523 -28.05 -7.39 -3.25
CA TYR A 523 -29.36 -7.26 -2.61
C TYR A 523 -30.48 -7.14 -3.64
N GLU A 524 -30.32 -6.28 -4.66
CA GLU A 524 -31.30 -6.14 -5.74
C GLU A 524 -31.53 -7.46 -6.49
N CYS A 525 -30.46 -8.20 -6.79
CA CYS A 525 -30.56 -9.51 -7.41
C CYS A 525 -31.34 -10.49 -6.54
N LEU A 526 -31.00 -10.60 -5.25
CA LEU A 526 -31.68 -11.50 -4.32
C LEU A 526 -33.18 -11.21 -4.21
N VAL A 527 -33.57 -9.93 -4.17
CA VAL A 527 -34.99 -9.55 -4.14
C VAL A 527 -35.69 -9.94 -5.45
N LYS A 528 -35.09 -9.64 -6.61
CA LYS A 528 -35.66 -9.98 -7.93
C LYS A 528 -35.81 -11.49 -8.14
N LEU A 529 -34.90 -12.28 -7.58
CA LEU A 529 -34.94 -13.75 -7.62
C LEU A 529 -35.89 -14.37 -6.59
N GLY A 530 -36.51 -13.57 -5.71
CA GLY A 530 -37.34 -14.08 -4.62
C GLY A 530 -36.55 -14.75 -3.48
N ARG A 531 -35.22 -14.59 -3.44
CA ARG A 531 -34.31 -15.11 -2.39
C ARG A 531 -34.35 -14.23 -1.14
N LEU A 532 -35.55 -14.05 -0.58
CA LEU A 532 -35.83 -13.04 0.45
C LEU A 532 -35.13 -13.30 1.80
N ASP A 533 -34.86 -14.56 2.14
CA ASP A 533 -34.16 -14.89 3.39
C ASP A 533 -32.69 -14.47 3.33
N GLU A 534 -32.02 -14.71 2.19
CA GLU A 534 -30.65 -14.25 1.95
C GLU A 534 -30.58 -12.71 1.89
N ALA A 535 -31.55 -12.08 1.22
CA ALA A 535 -31.67 -10.62 1.20
C ALA A 535 -31.82 -10.05 2.62
N ARG A 536 -32.59 -10.72 3.49
CA ARG A 536 -32.78 -10.31 4.90
C ARG A 536 -31.47 -10.40 5.71
N ILE A 537 -30.63 -11.41 5.44
CA ILE A 537 -29.31 -11.55 6.09
C ILE A 537 -28.34 -10.45 5.63
N LEU A 538 -28.37 -10.10 4.33
CA LEU A 538 -27.49 -9.08 3.76
C LEU A 538 -27.90 -7.65 4.13
N LYS A 539 -29.20 -7.41 4.33
CA LYS A 539 -29.76 -6.06 4.50
C LYS A 539 -29.11 -5.22 5.61
N PRO A 540 -28.79 -5.75 6.81
CA PRO A 540 -28.09 -4.98 7.84
C PRO A 540 -26.71 -4.47 7.39
N GLN A 541 -25.94 -5.30 6.67
CA GLN A 541 -24.62 -4.92 6.14
C GLN A 541 -24.77 -3.81 5.09
N LEU A 542 -25.71 -3.98 4.15
CA LEU A 542 -26.05 -2.96 3.16
C LEU A 542 -26.49 -1.64 3.81
N ASN A 543 -27.36 -1.69 4.82
CA ASN A 543 -27.82 -0.48 5.52
C ASN A 543 -26.66 0.26 6.19
N LEU A 544 -25.69 -0.46 6.79
CA LEU A 544 -24.52 0.16 7.39
C LEU A 544 -23.59 0.79 6.33
N ALA A 545 -23.40 0.11 5.19
CA ALA A 545 -22.60 0.65 4.08
C ALA A 545 -23.25 1.89 3.46
N LEU A 546 -24.58 1.89 3.27
CA LEU A 546 -25.34 3.03 2.75
C LEU A 546 -25.33 4.24 3.71
N ALA A 547 -25.30 4.01 5.03
CA ALA A 547 -25.38 5.07 6.02
C ALA A 547 -24.22 6.08 5.95
N VAL A 548 -23.11 5.72 5.30
CA VAL A 548 -21.92 6.57 5.18
C VAL A 548 -21.66 7.08 3.76
N ALA A 549 -22.40 6.58 2.77
CA ALA A 549 -22.31 7.09 1.41
C ALA A 549 -22.88 8.52 1.35
N ASP A 550 -22.21 9.42 0.63
CA ASP A 550 -22.65 10.81 0.45
C ASP A 550 -23.30 11.07 -0.92
N VAL A 551 -23.44 10.01 -1.73
CA VAL A 551 -24.17 9.97 -2.99
C VAL A 551 -25.24 8.88 -2.96
N PRO A 552 -26.36 9.04 -3.68
CA PRO A 552 -27.34 7.97 -3.84
C PRO A 552 -26.73 6.75 -4.54
N ILE A 553 -26.76 5.59 -3.87
CA ILE A 553 -26.35 4.32 -4.45
C ILE A 553 -27.58 3.66 -5.05
N LYS A 554 -27.81 3.87 -6.35
CA LYS A 554 -28.94 3.27 -7.11
C LYS A 554 -28.55 2.07 -7.97
N SER A 555 -27.25 1.86 -8.17
CA SER A 555 -26.67 0.80 -8.99
C SER A 555 -25.22 0.58 -8.55
N SER A 556 -24.67 -0.62 -8.79
CA SER A 556 -23.24 -0.87 -8.56
C SER A 556 -22.34 -0.10 -9.52
N CYS A 557 -22.86 0.42 -10.63
CA CYS A 557 -22.15 1.23 -11.61
C CYS A 557 -23.09 2.23 -12.30
N PHE A 558 -22.60 3.46 -12.56
CA PHE A 558 -23.33 4.50 -13.29
C PHE A 558 -23.43 4.23 -14.81
N CYS A 559 -22.77 3.18 -15.30
CA CYS A 559 -23.01 2.69 -16.66
C CYS A 559 -24.42 2.07 -16.81
N ARG A 560 -25.08 1.65 -15.73
CA ARG A 560 -26.50 1.29 -15.78
C ARG A 560 -27.34 2.57 -15.74
N MET A 561 -28.03 2.85 -16.83
CA MET A 561 -28.87 4.04 -17.01
C MET A 561 -30.32 3.81 -16.58
N LYS A 562 -30.80 2.55 -16.58
CA LYS A 562 -32.15 2.18 -16.14
C LYS A 562 -32.09 1.54 -14.76
N THR A 563 -32.38 2.34 -13.73
CA THR A 563 -32.57 1.87 -12.36
C THR A 563 -34.05 1.93 -12.00
N VAL A 564 -34.51 1.03 -11.14
CA VAL A 564 -35.87 1.11 -10.59
C VAL A 564 -35.78 2.06 -9.41
N ASP A 565 -36.62 3.11 -9.40
CA ASP A 565 -36.71 4.05 -8.28
C ASP A 565 -37.29 3.42 -7.00
#